data_AF-A0A7K6ZAJ3-F1
#
_entry.id   AF-A0A7K6ZAJ3-F1
#
_cell.length_a   1.000
_cell.length_b   1.000
_cell.length_c   1.000
_cell.angle_alpha   90.00
_cell.angle_beta   90.00
_cell.angle_gamma   90.00
#
_symmetry.space_group_name_H-M   'P 1'
#
loop_
_entity.id
_entity.type
_entity.pdbx_description
1 polymer ?
#
loop_
_entity_poly.entity_id
_entity_poly.type
_entity_poly.pdbx_seq_one_letter_code
_entity_poly.pdbx_strand_id
1 'polypeptide(L)'
;HLRPLQAFESTLKSWEDKQKGESYRAAARPRLSSQQSMEYLTEEESSLLQQVSRVAETLIARIHEAAKAHKAVEQELAHAVNTSSLALSEALSNKAAGTSEFLSRNAAVEVVLSIRELYTETRTFLEGKALDSPQEEEALHGPLSVLGQELQRLLDIHWLGPIAHPTEEETAGSANKGSFKLRLNIPKPRKDKDKVQKQKTNSALPGKAGGA
;
A
#
# COMPACT_ATOMS: atom_id res chain seq x y z
N HIS A 1 66.58 17.16 2.47
CA HIS A 1 65.72 16.67 1.38
C HIS A 1 64.56 15.90 2.00
N LEU A 2 63.45 16.57 2.33
CA LEU A 2 62.21 15.88 2.70
C LEU A 2 61.34 15.78 1.45
N ARG A 3 60.80 14.59 1.16
CA ARG A 3 59.72 14.40 0.18
C ARG A 3 58.41 14.15 0.94
N PRO A 4 57.60 15.18 1.23
CA PRO A 4 56.27 15.02 1.83
C PRO A 4 55.22 14.52 0.82
N LEU A 5 55.55 14.46 -0.47
CA LEU A 5 54.59 14.25 -1.56
C LEU A 5 54.02 12.83 -1.62
N GLN A 6 54.76 11.83 -1.13
CA GLN A 6 54.35 10.43 -1.27
C GLN A 6 53.15 10.07 -0.38
N ALA A 7 53.02 10.69 0.79
CA ALA A 7 51.88 10.52 1.69
C ALA A 7 50.61 11.23 1.18
N PHE A 8 50.78 12.33 0.43
CA PHE A 8 49.67 13.03 -0.20
C PHE A 8 49.14 12.26 -1.41
N GLU A 9 50.06 11.75 -2.25
CA GLU A 9 49.72 10.88 -3.38
C GLU A 9 49.02 9.58 -2.93
N SER A 10 49.44 8.97 -1.83
CA SER A 10 48.76 7.78 -1.29
C SER A 10 47.35 8.09 -0.77
N THR A 11 47.16 9.27 -0.18
CA THR A 11 45.85 9.70 0.35
C THR A 11 44.87 10.03 -0.77
N LEU A 12 45.33 10.71 -1.83
CA LEU A 12 44.54 10.96 -3.04
C LEU A 12 44.16 9.65 -3.73
N LYS A 13 45.13 8.75 -3.91
CA LYS A 13 44.86 7.45 -4.53
C LYS A 13 43.89 6.60 -3.71
N SER A 14 43.96 6.65 -2.38
CA SER A 14 42.99 5.97 -1.51
C SER A 14 41.60 6.61 -1.55
N TRP A 15 41.50 7.92 -1.77
CA TRP A 15 40.22 8.61 -1.97
C TRP A 15 39.58 8.26 -3.32
N GLU A 16 40.38 8.22 -4.38
CA GLU A 16 39.92 7.79 -5.71
C GLU A 16 39.46 6.33 -5.73
N ASP A 17 40.17 5.43 -5.03
CA ASP A 17 39.79 4.01 -4.97
C ASP A 17 38.49 3.80 -4.18
N LYS A 18 38.29 4.60 -3.11
CA LYS A 18 37.07 4.59 -2.32
C LYS A 18 35.86 5.10 -3.11
N GLN A 19 36.05 6.16 -3.90
CA GLN A 19 35.02 6.69 -4.81
C GLN A 19 34.69 5.73 -5.96
N LYS A 20 35.69 5.05 -6.53
CA LYS A 20 35.46 4.01 -7.55
C LYS A 20 34.67 2.83 -6.97
N GLY A 21 35.03 2.33 -5.78
CA GLY A 21 34.28 1.28 -5.07
C GLY A 21 32.84 1.66 -4.74
N GLU A 22 32.59 2.91 -4.35
CA GLU A 22 31.23 3.45 -4.15
C GLU A 22 30.45 3.58 -5.46
N SER A 23 31.11 3.93 -6.57
CA SER A 23 30.47 3.98 -7.89
C SER A 23 30.01 2.60 -8.37
N TYR A 24 30.79 1.54 -8.12
CA TYR A 24 30.38 0.16 -8.38
C TYR A 24 29.24 -0.33 -7.45
N ARG A 25 29.13 0.20 -6.22
CA ARG A 25 27.96 -0.02 -5.34
C ARG A 25 26.76 0.83 -5.74
N ALA A 26 26.95 2.04 -6.24
CA ALA A 26 25.90 2.92 -6.71
C ALA A 26 25.26 2.41 -8.02
N ALA A 27 26.03 1.68 -8.83
CA ALA A 27 25.50 0.91 -9.97
C ALA A 27 24.60 -0.27 -9.54
N ALA A 28 24.58 -0.64 -8.26
CA ALA A 28 23.73 -1.70 -7.71
C ALA A 28 22.46 -1.11 -7.09
N ARG A 29 21.56 -0.57 -7.95
CA ARG A 29 20.19 -0.09 -7.66
C ARG A 29 20.06 0.98 -6.55
N PRO A 30 19.34 2.09 -6.76
CA PRO A 30 18.95 2.97 -5.66
C PRO A 30 18.01 2.19 -4.74
N ARG A 31 18.54 1.55 -3.68
CA ARG A 31 17.69 0.92 -2.68
C ARG A 31 17.04 2.02 -1.85
N LEU A 32 15.72 2.07 -1.90
CA LEU A 32 14.91 2.87 -0.99
C LEU A 32 15.32 2.55 0.45
N SER A 33 15.31 3.56 1.32
CA SER A 33 15.45 3.31 2.76
C SER A 33 14.33 2.40 3.25
N SER A 34 14.52 1.64 4.33
CA SER A 34 13.50 0.72 4.85
C SER A 34 12.13 1.38 5.13
N GLN A 35 12.13 2.69 5.41
CA GLN A 35 10.91 3.48 5.60
C GLN A 35 10.29 3.88 4.26
N GLN A 36 11.09 4.28 3.28
CA GLN A 36 10.58 4.59 1.93
C GLN A 36 10.07 3.34 1.20
N SER A 37 10.72 2.19 1.38
CA SER A 37 10.22 0.91 0.88
C SER A 37 8.95 0.45 1.60
N MET A 38 8.48 1.16 2.63
CA MET A 38 7.18 0.89 3.25
C MET A 38 6.04 1.67 2.59
N GLU A 39 6.35 2.84 2.04
CA GLU A 39 5.37 3.82 1.53
C GLU A 39 5.30 3.85 0.00
N TYR A 40 6.39 3.49 -0.67
CA TYR A 40 6.54 3.56 -2.12
C TYR A 40 6.89 2.20 -2.74
N LEU A 41 6.62 2.10 -4.04
CA LEU A 41 7.03 0.95 -4.85
C LEU A 41 8.54 0.92 -5.05
N THR A 42 9.11 -0.28 -4.96
CA THR A 42 10.45 -0.57 -5.50
C THR A 42 10.46 -0.45 -7.03
N GLU A 43 11.65 -0.38 -7.63
CA GLU A 43 11.81 -0.31 -9.08
C GLU A 43 11.18 -1.52 -9.79
N GLU A 44 11.33 -2.70 -9.20
CA GLU A 44 10.77 -3.95 -9.73
C GLU A 44 9.24 -3.95 -9.66
N GLU A 45 8.66 -3.55 -8.53
CA GLU A 45 7.21 -3.45 -8.35
C GLU A 45 6.61 -2.37 -9.26
N SER A 46 7.30 -1.24 -9.44
CA SER A 46 6.90 -0.18 -10.36
C SER A 46 6.92 -0.67 -11.81
N SER A 47 7.93 -1.44 -12.20
CA SER A 47 8.01 -2.05 -13.53
C SER A 47 6.86 -3.02 -13.80
N LEU A 48 6.50 -3.85 -12.81
CA LEU A 48 5.33 -4.74 -12.90
C LEU A 48 4.03 -3.96 -13.02
N LEU A 49 3.85 -2.91 -12.22
CA LEU A 49 2.66 -2.05 -12.27
C LEU A 49 2.54 -1.36 -13.64
N GLN A 50 3.64 -0.81 -14.17
CA GLN A 50 3.64 -0.22 -15.51
C GLN A 50 3.28 -1.24 -16.61
N GLN A 51 3.71 -2.49 -16.45
CA GLN A 51 3.39 -3.54 -17.39
C GLN A 51 1.90 -3.89 -17.36
N VAL A 52 1.32 -4.11 -16.18
CA VAL A 52 -0.12 -4.38 -16.07
C VAL A 52 -0.95 -3.20 -16.59
N SER A 53 -0.52 -1.97 -16.31
CA SER A 53 -1.19 -0.75 -16.78
C SER A 53 -1.26 -0.69 -18.30
N ARG A 54 -0.15 -0.97 -19.00
CA ARG A 54 -0.13 -0.98 -20.49
C ARG A 54 -1.05 -2.05 -21.08
N VAL A 55 -1.11 -3.22 -20.46
CA VAL A 55 -2.00 -4.30 -20.90
C VAL A 55 -3.46 -3.92 -20.63
N ALA A 56 -3.76 -3.30 -19.49
CA ALA A 56 -5.10 -2.80 -19.17
C ALA A 56 -5.54 -1.69 -20.13
N GLU A 57 -4.68 -0.74 -20.47
CA GLU A 57 -4.94 0.30 -21.49
C GLU A 57 -5.25 -0.32 -22.86
N THR A 58 -4.51 -1.37 -23.24
CA THR A 58 -4.77 -2.12 -24.47
C THR A 58 -6.15 -2.78 -24.43
N LEU A 59 -6.50 -3.43 -23.30
CA LEU A 59 -7.82 -4.05 -23.14
C LEU A 59 -8.94 -3.01 -23.20
N ILE A 60 -8.80 -1.88 -22.50
CA ILE A 60 -9.76 -0.76 -22.53
C ILE A 60 -9.98 -0.27 -23.97
N ALA A 61 -8.90 -0.09 -24.74
CA ALA A 61 -9.00 0.33 -26.13
C ALA A 61 -9.77 -0.69 -26.99
N ARG A 62 -9.59 -1.99 -26.75
CA ARG A 62 -10.34 -3.05 -27.44
C ARG A 62 -11.81 -3.09 -27.03
N ILE A 63 -12.10 -2.88 -25.75
CA ILE A 63 -13.48 -2.77 -25.25
C ILE A 63 -14.19 -1.58 -25.91
N HIS A 64 -13.52 -0.42 -26.01
CA HIS A 64 -14.06 0.74 -26.71
C HIS A 64 -14.32 0.47 -28.19
N GLU A 65 -13.46 -0.30 -28.86
CA GLU A 65 -13.68 -0.67 -30.25
C GLU A 65 -14.91 -1.58 -30.40
N ALA A 66 -15.01 -2.64 -29.60
CA ALA A 66 -16.16 -3.55 -29.60
C ALA A 66 -17.46 -2.83 -29.24
N ALA A 67 -17.42 -1.87 -28.31
CA ALA A 67 -18.56 -1.06 -27.91
C ALA A 67 -19.18 -0.23 -29.06
N LYS A 68 -18.43 0.05 -30.14
CA LYS A 68 -18.97 0.75 -31.32
C LYS A 68 -19.98 -0.10 -32.07
N ALA A 69 -19.78 -1.42 -32.09
CA ALA A 69 -20.65 -2.38 -32.77
C ALA A 69 -21.64 -3.03 -31.79
N HIS A 70 -21.26 -3.20 -30.52
CA HIS A 70 -22.01 -3.96 -29.53
C HIS A 70 -22.39 -3.12 -28.31
N LYS A 71 -23.64 -2.67 -28.26
CA LYS A 71 -24.16 -1.84 -27.15
C LYS A 71 -24.13 -2.54 -25.79
N ALA A 72 -24.20 -3.87 -25.76
CA ALA A 72 -24.09 -4.65 -24.53
C ALA A 72 -22.70 -4.47 -23.86
N VAL A 73 -21.63 -4.45 -24.66
CA VAL A 73 -20.26 -4.19 -24.19
C VAL A 73 -20.19 -2.84 -23.49
N GLU A 74 -20.74 -1.79 -24.11
CA GLU A 74 -20.78 -0.44 -23.53
C GLU A 74 -21.55 -0.43 -22.22
N GLN A 75 -22.74 -1.06 -22.18
CA GLN A 75 -23.62 -1.02 -21.01
C GLN A 75 -23.05 -1.77 -19.80
N GLU A 76 -22.41 -2.91 -20.02
CA GLU A 76 -21.92 -3.76 -18.93
C GLU A 76 -20.52 -3.36 -18.47
N LEU A 77 -19.64 -2.96 -19.39
CA LEU A 77 -18.24 -2.71 -19.05
C LEU A 77 -17.94 -1.23 -18.77
N ALA A 78 -18.86 -0.29 -19.03
CA ALA A 78 -18.61 1.14 -18.87
C ALA A 78 -18.11 1.51 -17.47
N HIS A 79 -18.68 0.95 -16.40
CA HIS A 79 -18.24 1.30 -15.05
C HIS A 79 -16.79 0.89 -14.80
N ALA A 80 -16.48 -0.38 -15.01
CA ALA A 80 -15.14 -0.92 -14.78
C ALA A 80 -14.08 -0.24 -15.67
N VAL A 81 -14.42 0.07 -16.92
CA VAL A 81 -13.55 0.81 -17.85
C VAL A 81 -13.29 2.24 -17.36
N ASN A 82 -14.34 2.96 -16.93
CA ASN A 82 -14.19 4.34 -16.46
C ASN A 82 -13.38 4.40 -15.16
N THR A 83 -13.67 3.53 -14.20
CA THR A 83 -12.94 3.43 -12.92
C THR A 83 -11.47 3.13 -13.16
N SER A 84 -11.17 2.14 -14.01
CA SER A 84 -9.78 1.78 -14.35
C SER A 84 -9.05 2.89 -15.10
N SER A 85 -9.71 3.54 -16.06
CA SER A 85 -9.12 4.64 -16.83
C SER A 85 -8.77 5.83 -15.94
N LEU A 86 -9.62 6.15 -14.96
CA LEU A 86 -9.37 7.21 -14.00
C LEU A 86 -8.16 6.86 -13.11
N ALA A 87 -8.16 5.68 -12.49
CA ALA A 87 -7.07 5.23 -11.62
C ALA A 87 -5.71 5.19 -12.35
N LEU A 88 -5.70 4.70 -13.59
CA LEU A 88 -4.52 4.71 -14.46
C LEU A 88 -4.05 6.14 -14.77
N SER A 89 -4.98 7.04 -15.10
CA SER A 89 -4.65 8.44 -15.39
C SER A 89 -4.06 9.14 -14.17
N GLU A 90 -4.66 8.98 -12.99
CA GLU A 90 -4.20 9.59 -11.74
C GLU A 90 -2.84 9.04 -11.30
N ALA A 91 -2.61 7.74 -11.45
CA ALA A 91 -1.32 7.14 -11.12
C ALA A 91 -0.23 7.54 -12.11
N LEU A 92 -0.50 7.51 -13.42
CA LEU A 92 0.52 7.69 -14.47
C LEU A 92 0.76 9.16 -14.86
N SER A 93 -0.19 10.07 -14.57
CA SER A 93 -0.05 11.51 -14.87
C SER A 93 1.02 12.22 -14.01
N ASN A 94 1.46 11.60 -12.91
CA ASN A 94 2.53 12.14 -12.04
C ASN A 94 3.89 12.27 -12.74
N LYS A 95 4.01 11.82 -13.99
CA LYS A 95 5.22 11.87 -14.82
C LYS A 95 5.54 13.25 -15.41
N ALA A 96 4.60 14.20 -15.39
CA ALA A 96 4.76 15.51 -16.06
C ALA A 96 5.58 16.54 -15.25
N ALA A 97 5.80 16.34 -13.95
CA ALA A 97 6.43 17.33 -13.07
C ALA A 97 7.99 17.26 -13.02
N GLY A 98 8.63 16.38 -13.78
CA GLY A 98 10.10 16.27 -13.83
C GLY A 98 10.75 15.71 -12.56
N THR A 99 9.97 15.52 -11.49
CA THR A 99 10.34 14.74 -10.32
C THR A 99 9.91 13.30 -10.59
N SER A 100 10.87 12.37 -10.58
CA SER A 100 10.58 10.94 -10.54
C SER A 100 10.04 10.61 -9.15
N GLU A 101 8.80 11.04 -8.86
CA GLU A 101 8.15 10.72 -7.61
C GLU A 101 7.69 9.27 -7.68
N PHE A 102 8.28 8.46 -6.80
CA PHE A 102 7.93 7.06 -6.66
C PHE A 102 6.42 6.93 -6.46
N LEU A 103 5.80 5.97 -7.14
CA LEU A 103 4.38 5.68 -6.93
C LEU A 103 4.20 5.15 -5.50
N SER A 104 3.22 5.71 -4.79
CA SER A 104 2.87 5.23 -3.46
C SER A 104 2.21 3.85 -3.56
N ARG A 105 2.37 3.05 -2.50
CA ARG A 105 1.69 1.75 -2.42
C ARG A 105 0.17 1.89 -2.45
N ASN A 106 -0.38 2.93 -1.83
CA ASN A 106 -1.83 3.17 -1.84
C ASN A 106 -2.34 3.42 -3.27
N ALA A 107 -1.66 4.28 -4.04
CA ALA A 107 -2.02 4.50 -5.43
C ALA A 107 -1.90 3.21 -6.26
N ALA A 108 -0.88 2.40 -6.00
CA ALA A 108 -0.71 1.11 -6.64
C ALA A 108 -1.84 0.13 -6.31
N VAL A 109 -2.33 0.10 -5.07
CA VAL A 109 -3.50 -0.70 -4.67
C VAL A 109 -4.72 -0.29 -5.48
N GLU A 110 -5.06 1.01 -5.51
CA GLU A 110 -6.24 1.50 -6.26
C GLU A 110 -6.19 1.11 -7.75
N VAL A 111 -5.01 1.24 -8.38
CA VAL A 111 -4.80 0.80 -9.77
C VAL A 111 -5.02 -0.71 -9.90
N VAL A 112 -4.47 -1.53 -9.00
CA VAL A 112 -4.61 -2.99 -9.08
C VAL A 112 -6.04 -3.44 -8.81
N LEU A 113 -6.75 -2.82 -7.87
CA LEU A 113 -8.15 -3.13 -7.56
C LEU A 113 -9.05 -2.81 -8.76
N SER A 114 -8.90 -1.63 -9.35
CA SER A 114 -9.68 -1.23 -10.53
C SER A 114 -9.41 -2.12 -11.75
N ILE A 115 -8.14 -2.42 -12.05
CA ILE A 115 -7.78 -3.34 -13.14
C ILE A 115 -8.32 -4.76 -12.88
N ARG A 116 -8.35 -5.23 -11.62
CA ARG A 116 -8.94 -6.53 -11.28
C ARG A 116 -10.45 -6.55 -11.54
N GLU A 117 -11.15 -5.48 -11.20
CA GLU A 117 -12.57 -5.32 -11.53
C GLU A 117 -12.78 -5.36 -13.04
N LEU A 118 -12.01 -4.58 -13.80
CA LEU A 118 -12.03 -4.63 -15.27
C LEU A 118 -11.81 -6.03 -15.82
N TYR A 119 -10.81 -6.75 -15.33
CA TYR A 119 -10.54 -8.13 -15.72
C TYR A 119 -11.75 -9.05 -15.42
N THR A 120 -12.31 -8.93 -14.21
CA THR A 120 -13.40 -9.80 -13.75
C THR A 120 -14.68 -9.55 -14.54
N GLU A 121 -15.06 -8.30 -14.73
CA GLU A 121 -16.25 -7.93 -15.50
C GLU A 121 -16.10 -8.30 -16.97
N THR A 122 -14.95 -8.02 -17.58
CA THR A 122 -14.71 -8.38 -19.00
C THR A 122 -14.73 -9.90 -19.18
N ARG A 123 -14.15 -10.66 -18.25
CA ARG A 123 -14.19 -12.12 -18.27
C ARG A 123 -15.60 -12.65 -18.13
N THR A 124 -16.36 -12.15 -17.16
CA THR A 124 -17.76 -12.54 -16.91
C THR A 124 -18.63 -12.22 -18.12
N PHE A 125 -18.41 -11.07 -18.75
CA PHE A 125 -19.09 -10.68 -19.98
C PHE A 125 -18.85 -11.68 -21.11
N LEU A 126 -17.60 -12.06 -21.38
CA LEU A 126 -17.26 -13.02 -22.43
C LEU A 126 -17.75 -14.44 -22.12
N GLU A 127 -17.78 -14.85 -20.85
CA GLU A 127 -18.34 -16.14 -20.44
C GLU A 127 -19.87 -16.19 -20.60
N GLY A 128 -20.55 -15.05 -20.43
CA GLY A 128 -22.01 -14.94 -20.48
C GLY A 128 -22.60 -14.49 -21.82
N LYS A 129 -21.81 -13.84 -22.69
CA LYS A 129 -22.25 -13.23 -23.95
C LYS A 129 -21.24 -13.45 -25.05
N ALA A 130 -21.64 -14.21 -26.06
CA ALA A 130 -20.91 -14.25 -27.32
C ALA A 130 -21.09 -12.91 -28.05
N LEU A 131 -20.01 -12.35 -28.57
CA LEU A 131 -20.12 -11.24 -29.52
C LEU A 131 -20.58 -11.80 -30.87
N ASP A 132 -21.41 -11.06 -31.60
CA ASP A 132 -21.85 -11.51 -32.94
C ASP A 132 -20.67 -11.63 -33.93
N SER A 133 -19.52 -11.03 -33.59
CA SER A 133 -18.27 -11.07 -34.34
C SER A 133 -17.20 -11.89 -33.57
N PRO A 134 -16.86 -13.12 -34.03
CA PRO A 134 -15.82 -13.94 -33.42
C PRO A 134 -14.45 -13.27 -33.38
N GLN A 135 -14.20 -12.38 -34.35
CA GLN A 135 -12.95 -11.62 -34.46
C GLN A 135 -12.81 -10.58 -33.34
N GLU A 136 -13.91 -9.97 -32.93
CA GLU A 136 -13.93 -9.00 -31.82
C GLU A 136 -13.81 -9.71 -30.47
N GLU A 137 -14.47 -10.86 -30.33
CA GLU A 137 -14.34 -11.73 -29.17
C GLU A 137 -12.89 -12.17 -28.96
N GLU A 138 -12.24 -12.66 -30.01
CA GLU A 138 -10.83 -13.05 -29.98
C GLU A 138 -9.90 -11.86 -29.70
N ALA A 139 -10.24 -10.67 -30.23
CA ALA A 139 -9.50 -9.43 -29.97
C ALA A 139 -9.56 -8.96 -28.50
N LEU A 140 -10.61 -9.36 -27.75
CA LEU A 140 -10.71 -9.14 -26.30
C LEU A 140 -10.02 -10.24 -25.50
N HIS A 141 -10.15 -11.51 -25.91
CA HIS A 141 -9.56 -12.65 -25.21
C HIS A 141 -8.03 -12.57 -25.09
N GLY A 142 -7.34 -12.12 -26.14
CA GLY A 142 -5.88 -12.01 -26.14
C GLY A 142 -5.35 -11.11 -25.01
N PRO A 143 -5.67 -9.79 -25.02
CA PRO A 143 -5.27 -8.87 -23.97
C PRO A 143 -5.79 -9.27 -22.58
N LEU A 144 -7.01 -9.82 -22.48
CA LEU A 144 -7.56 -10.29 -21.22
C LEU A 144 -6.74 -11.42 -20.60
N SER A 145 -6.30 -12.39 -21.41
CA SER A 145 -5.45 -13.49 -20.95
C SER A 145 -4.11 -12.98 -20.42
N VAL A 146 -3.46 -12.06 -21.15
CA VAL A 146 -2.22 -11.44 -20.71
C VAL A 146 -2.45 -10.65 -19.42
N LEU A 147 -3.55 -9.90 -19.33
CA LEU A 147 -3.88 -9.10 -18.15
C LEU A 147 -4.03 -9.97 -16.90
N GLY A 148 -4.68 -11.13 -17.02
CA GLY A 148 -4.80 -12.09 -15.92
C GLY A 148 -3.44 -12.60 -15.44
N GLN A 149 -2.50 -12.86 -16.35
CA GLN A 149 -1.12 -13.26 -15.99
C GLN A 149 -0.37 -12.14 -15.29
N GLU A 150 -0.44 -10.91 -15.80
CA GLU A 150 0.20 -9.74 -15.19
C GLU A 150 -0.37 -9.43 -13.80
N LEU A 151 -1.69 -9.51 -13.64
CA LEU A 151 -2.37 -9.34 -12.36
C LEU A 151 -1.90 -10.38 -11.35
N GLN A 152 -1.81 -11.66 -11.74
CA GLN A 152 -1.33 -12.69 -10.83
C GLN A 152 0.08 -12.39 -10.32
N ARG A 153 0.99 -11.94 -11.20
CA ARG A 153 2.35 -11.56 -10.80
C ARG A 153 2.39 -10.42 -9.78
N LEU A 154 1.45 -9.48 -9.85
CA LEU A 154 1.30 -8.42 -8.85
C LEU A 154 0.71 -8.97 -7.55
N LEU A 155 -0.30 -9.83 -7.62
CA LEU A 155 -0.94 -10.43 -6.43
C LEU A 155 0.01 -11.35 -5.66
N ASP A 156 1.03 -11.91 -6.32
CA ASP A 156 2.10 -12.69 -5.67
C ASP A 156 3.06 -11.82 -4.83
N ILE A 157 2.96 -10.49 -4.91
CA ILE A 157 3.73 -9.58 -4.04
C ILE A 157 3.16 -9.65 -2.62
N HIS A 158 4.02 -9.99 -1.66
CA HIS A 158 3.66 -10.30 -0.27
C HIS A 158 2.77 -9.26 0.44
N TRP A 159 2.95 -7.97 0.15
CA TRP A 159 2.15 -6.91 0.79
C TRP A 159 0.85 -6.61 0.03
N LEU A 160 0.78 -6.93 -1.27
CA LEU A 160 -0.35 -6.59 -2.14
C LEU A 160 -1.42 -7.68 -2.14
N GLY A 161 -1.03 -8.95 -2.22
CA GLY A 161 -1.96 -10.10 -2.24
C GLY A 161 -2.99 -10.06 -1.11
N PRO A 162 -2.60 -9.93 0.17
CA PRO A 162 -3.53 -9.88 1.29
C PRO A 162 -4.51 -8.68 1.27
N ILE A 163 -4.14 -7.57 0.64
CA ILE A 163 -4.98 -6.37 0.52
C ILE A 163 -5.96 -6.52 -0.64
N ALA A 164 -5.49 -7.09 -1.75
CA ALA A 164 -6.26 -7.27 -2.96
C ALA A 164 -7.24 -8.46 -2.89
N HIS A 165 -7.02 -9.40 -1.98
CA HIS A 165 -7.95 -10.46 -1.64
C HIS A 165 -8.65 -10.11 -0.33
N PRO A 166 -9.78 -9.37 -0.35
CA PRO A 166 -10.64 -9.34 0.81
C PRO A 166 -11.17 -10.77 0.96
N THR A 167 -10.58 -11.54 1.88
CA THR A 167 -11.05 -12.86 2.23
C THR A 167 -12.55 -12.77 2.47
N GLU A 168 -13.35 -13.60 1.80
CA GLU A 168 -14.78 -13.80 2.09
C GLU A 168 -15.01 -14.42 3.50
N GLU A 169 -14.04 -14.26 4.41
CA GLU A 169 -13.98 -14.82 5.75
C GLU A 169 -14.56 -13.87 6.81
N GLU A 170 -15.36 -12.87 6.42
CA GLU A 170 -16.17 -12.06 7.35
C GLU A 170 -17.68 -12.40 7.32
N THR A 171 -18.09 -13.50 6.68
CA THR A 171 -19.47 -14.03 6.78
C THR A 171 -19.57 -15.45 7.36
N ALA A 172 -18.47 -16.11 7.67
CA ALA A 172 -18.46 -17.47 8.24
C ALA A 172 -17.43 -17.66 9.37
N GLY A 173 -17.30 -16.70 10.29
CA GLY A 173 -16.25 -16.76 11.31
C GLY A 173 -16.49 -15.92 12.54
N SER A 174 -17.71 -15.91 13.07
CA SER A 174 -17.94 -15.41 14.43
C SER A 174 -17.06 -16.16 15.41
N ALA A 175 -16.32 -15.38 16.21
CA ALA A 175 -15.50 -15.75 17.37
C ALA A 175 -14.04 -16.16 17.10
N ASN A 176 -13.18 -15.16 16.86
CA ASN A 176 -12.00 -15.06 17.70
C ASN A 176 -11.70 -13.62 18.13
N LYS A 177 -11.96 -13.39 19.42
CA LYS A 177 -11.93 -12.11 20.11
C LYS A 177 -10.48 -11.70 20.40
N GLY A 178 -9.80 -11.10 19.44
CA GLY A 178 -8.56 -10.35 19.64
C GLY A 178 -8.81 -8.99 20.31
N SER A 179 -9.43 -9.00 21.49
CA SER A 179 -9.63 -7.79 22.27
C SER A 179 -8.26 -7.26 22.71
N PHE A 180 -7.76 -6.20 22.04
CA PHE A 180 -6.71 -5.35 22.58
C PHE A 180 -7.25 -4.65 23.84
N LYS A 181 -7.27 -5.37 24.96
CA LYS A 181 -7.45 -4.76 26.28
C LYS A 181 -6.15 -4.02 26.59
N LEU A 182 -6.16 -2.70 26.36
CA LEU A 182 -5.26 -1.79 27.05
C LEU A 182 -5.57 -1.89 28.55
N ARG A 183 -4.85 -2.78 29.23
CA ARG A 183 -4.96 -2.96 30.67
C ARG A 183 -4.16 -1.86 31.34
N LEU A 184 -4.77 -0.70 31.51
CA LEU A 184 -4.23 0.38 32.33
C LEU A 184 -4.23 -0.09 33.80
N ASN A 185 -3.07 -0.54 34.28
CA ASN A 185 -2.86 -0.88 35.69
C ASN A 185 -2.77 0.43 36.51
N ILE A 186 -3.92 0.99 36.89
CA ILE A 186 -4.00 2.03 37.93
C ILE A 186 -3.76 1.36 39.29
N PRO A 187 -2.70 1.71 40.04
CA PRO A 187 -2.55 1.23 41.41
C PRO A 187 -3.70 1.78 42.27
N LYS A 188 -4.58 0.90 42.77
CA LYS A 188 -5.59 1.29 43.75
C LYS A 188 -4.89 1.71 45.05
N PRO A 189 -5.28 2.83 45.69
CA PRO A 189 -4.75 3.18 47.01
C PRO A 189 -5.17 2.09 48.01
N ARG A 190 -4.18 1.50 48.70
CA ARG A 190 -4.44 0.58 49.80
C ARG A 190 -5.04 1.37 50.95
N LYS A 191 -6.27 1.01 51.29
CA LYS A 191 -6.95 1.39 52.52
C LYS A 191 -6.32 0.58 53.65
N ASP A 192 -5.38 1.19 54.35
CA ASP A 192 -4.85 0.62 55.58
C ASP A 192 -5.82 0.99 56.72
N LYS A 193 -6.48 -0.02 57.24
CA LYS A 193 -7.31 0.07 58.44
C LYS A 193 -6.84 -1.10 59.31
N ASP A 194 -6.12 -0.78 60.36
CA ASP A 194 -6.43 -1.15 61.75
C ASP A 194 -5.13 -1.15 62.58
N LYS A 195 -5.09 -0.33 63.63
CA LYS A 195 -5.28 -0.80 65.01
C LYS A 195 -5.00 0.30 66.03
N VAL A 196 -5.97 0.41 66.92
CA VAL A 196 -5.99 1.10 68.20
C VAL A 196 -4.74 0.81 69.03
N GLN A 197 -4.06 1.84 69.54
CA GLN A 197 -3.49 1.84 70.89
C GLN A 197 -3.33 3.27 71.47
N LYS A 198 -4.37 3.68 72.21
CA LYS A 198 -4.32 4.28 73.55
C LYS A 198 -3.20 5.31 73.84
N GLN A 199 -3.55 6.60 73.90
CA GLN A 199 -3.27 7.40 75.10
C GLN A 199 -4.17 8.64 75.22
N LYS A 200 -4.64 8.83 76.45
CA LYS A 200 -5.60 9.84 76.92
C LYS A 200 -5.00 11.24 76.92
N THR A 201 -5.81 12.26 76.66
CA THR A 201 -6.08 13.34 77.63
C THR A 201 -7.43 14.00 77.33
N ASN A 202 -8.17 14.24 78.41
CA ASN A 202 -9.50 14.83 78.49
C ASN A 202 -9.47 16.35 78.37
N SER A 203 -10.56 16.95 77.85
CA SER A 203 -11.40 17.97 78.53
C SER A 203 -12.40 18.52 77.51
N ALA A 204 -13.69 18.17 77.59
CA ALA A 204 -14.75 18.86 78.35
C ALA A 204 -15.22 20.20 77.74
N LEU A 205 -16.49 20.19 77.30
CA LEU A 205 -17.44 21.27 76.95
C LEU A 205 -17.52 22.42 77.99
N PRO A 206 -18.40 23.45 77.86
CA PRO A 206 -19.12 24.07 76.72
C PRO A 206 -19.01 25.62 76.75
N GLY A 207 -19.77 26.36 75.92
CA GLY A 207 -20.31 27.64 76.40
C GLY A 207 -20.32 28.81 75.41
N LYS A 208 -21.53 29.30 75.17
CA LYS A 208 -21.94 30.45 74.36
C LYS A 208 -21.89 31.73 75.20
N ALA A 209 -21.39 32.86 74.65
CA ALA A 209 -21.66 34.28 74.98
C ALA A 209 -20.50 35.09 74.34
N GLY A 210 -20.63 36.26 73.72
CA GLY A 210 -21.62 37.33 73.76
C GLY A 210 -20.83 38.65 73.79
N GLY A 211 -21.03 39.51 72.78
CA GLY A 211 -20.83 40.98 72.81
C GLY A 211 -19.46 41.57 73.17
N ALA A 212 -18.82 42.21 72.20
CA ALA A 212 -18.60 43.66 72.14
C ALA A 212 -18.05 44.02 70.74
#